data_AF-A0A7Z0HY01-F1
#
_entry.id   AF-A0A7Z0HY01-F1
#
_cell.length_a   1.000
_cell.length_b   1.000
_cell.length_c   1.000
_cell.angle_alpha   90.00
_cell.angle_beta   90.00
_cell.angle_gamma   90.00
#
_symmetry.space_group_name_H-M   'P 1'
#
loop_
_entity.id
_entity.type
_entity.pdbx_description
1 polymer ?
#
loop_
_entity_poly.entity_id
_entity_poly.type
_entity_poly.pdbx_seq_one_letter_code
_entity_poly.pdbx_strand_id
1 'polypeptide(L)'
;MTETLEKQAVGTVPWAIKGELILNCNCTVFCPCVVSLGKHAPTEGYCQAWSGVRIDSGHYGDTDLSGLNVGLLLEIPGLMARGNWKAAAFIDDRASDDAYDALVNIFSGAARGTTGLFGMLVSEFLGAERAPVSYENEGDKRRLMVGKKIQGEIVPVRGADPEREIVVTNTEYWMGPDITVATATKGRVRAFGRVWDFDGRSAEICQIDWKGPGR
;
A
#
# COMPACT_ATOMS: atom_id res chain seq x y z
N MET A 1 -43.77 -1.01 -6.22
CA MET A 1 -42.72 -0.46 -7.09
C MET A 1 -41.40 -0.78 -6.43
N THR A 2 -40.83 -1.93 -6.79
CA THR A 2 -39.50 -2.37 -6.34
C THR A 2 -38.46 -1.60 -7.15
N GLU A 3 -37.81 -0.62 -6.53
CA GLU A 3 -36.56 -0.04 -7.04
C GLU A 3 -35.50 -1.14 -7.04
N THR A 4 -35.23 -1.67 -8.23
CA THR A 4 -34.02 -2.44 -8.47
C THR A 4 -32.87 -1.43 -8.40
N LEU A 5 -32.18 -1.35 -7.27
CA LEU A 5 -30.89 -0.64 -7.16
C LEU A 5 -29.96 -1.25 -8.23
N GLU A 6 -29.75 -0.52 -9.33
CA GLU A 6 -28.78 -0.90 -10.34
C GLU A 6 -27.40 -0.87 -9.68
N LYS A 7 -26.80 -2.06 -9.48
CA LYS A 7 -25.40 -2.17 -9.06
C LYS A 7 -24.54 -1.48 -10.11
N GLN A 8 -23.94 -0.34 -9.75
CA GLN A 8 -23.02 0.38 -10.61
C GLN A 8 -21.86 -0.53 -11.04
N ALA A 9 -21.42 -0.40 -12.29
CA ALA A 9 -20.33 -1.22 -12.82
C ALA A 9 -18.99 -0.91 -12.11
N VAL A 10 -18.17 -1.94 -11.88
CA VAL A 10 -16.82 -1.75 -11.30
C VAL A 10 -16.00 -0.82 -12.20
N GLY A 11 -15.34 0.17 -11.59
CA GLY A 11 -14.58 1.19 -12.31
C GLY A 11 -15.41 2.38 -12.80
N THR A 12 -16.71 2.45 -12.48
CA THR A 12 -17.54 3.66 -12.64
C THR A 12 -18.00 4.26 -11.31
N VAL A 13 -17.86 3.53 -10.21
CA VAL A 13 -18.27 3.97 -8.86
C VAL A 13 -17.28 4.99 -8.31
N PRO A 14 -17.72 6.23 -7.98
CA PRO A 14 -16.86 7.23 -7.33
C PRO A 14 -16.28 6.72 -6.00
N TRP A 15 -15.00 6.96 -5.78
CA TRP A 15 -14.34 6.55 -4.56
C TRP A 15 -13.19 7.48 -4.21
N ALA A 16 -12.89 7.56 -2.91
CA ALA A 16 -11.74 8.27 -2.39
C ALA A 16 -11.20 7.61 -1.12
N ILE A 17 -9.88 7.68 -0.92
CA ILE A 17 -9.19 7.24 0.29
C ILE A 17 -8.18 8.33 0.66
N LYS A 18 -8.29 8.85 1.89
CA LYS A 18 -7.29 9.70 2.51
C LYS A 18 -6.72 9.03 3.75
N GLY A 19 -5.40 9.11 3.93
CA GLY A 19 -4.74 8.56 5.10
C GLY A 19 -3.23 8.47 4.96
N GLU A 20 -2.64 7.42 5.53
CA GLU A 20 -1.18 7.19 5.55
C GLU A 20 -0.87 5.79 5.00
N LEU A 21 0.10 5.71 4.10
CA LEU A 21 0.70 4.48 3.62
C LEU A 21 2.11 4.35 4.17
N ILE A 22 2.46 3.15 4.63
CA ILE A 22 3.84 2.76 4.89
C ILE A 22 4.23 1.60 4.00
N LEU A 23 5.48 1.58 3.59
CA LEU A 23 6.04 0.52 2.77
C LEU A 23 7.41 0.14 3.30
N ASN A 24 7.71 -1.15 3.28
CA ASN A 24 9.06 -1.64 3.53
C ASN A 24 9.39 -2.70 2.48
N CYS A 25 10.56 -2.54 1.85
CA CYS A 25 11.05 -3.43 0.82
C CYS A 25 12.46 -3.91 1.13
N ASN A 26 12.91 -4.93 0.41
CA ASN A 26 14.24 -5.52 0.54
C ASN A 26 15.41 -4.61 0.10
N CYS A 27 15.17 -3.38 -0.38
CA CYS A 27 16.25 -2.46 -0.75
C CYS A 27 17.14 -2.09 0.47
N THR A 28 18.43 -1.86 0.23
CA THR A 28 19.43 -1.72 1.32
C THR A 28 19.34 -0.41 2.11
N VAL A 29 19.13 0.74 1.43
CA VAL A 29 19.19 2.07 2.07
C VAL A 29 17.91 2.85 1.82
N PHE A 30 17.65 3.19 0.55
CA PHE A 30 16.45 3.85 0.10
C PHE A 30 16.01 3.23 -1.22
N CYS A 31 14.71 3.16 -1.48
CA CYS A 31 14.16 2.54 -2.67
C CYS A 31 14.50 3.38 -3.91
N PRO A 32 15.38 2.91 -4.82
CA PRO A 32 15.74 3.67 -6.02
C PRO A 32 14.56 3.85 -6.97
N CYS A 33 13.49 3.05 -6.81
CA CYS A 33 12.29 3.13 -7.64
C CYS A 33 11.55 4.45 -7.48
N VAL A 34 11.56 5.06 -6.28
CA VAL A 34 10.86 6.32 -5.99
C VAL A 34 11.31 7.43 -6.93
N VAL A 35 12.63 7.65 -7.03
CA VAL A 35 13.21 8.75 -7.82
C VAL A 35 13.47 8.39 -9.28
N SER A 36 13.54 7.10 -9.61
CA SER A 36 13.82 6.64 -10.98
C SER A 36 12.58 6.36 -11.82
N LEU A 37 11.38 6.63 -11.31
CA LEU A 37 10.12 6.27 -11.96
C LEU A 37 10.01 4.76 -12.24
N GLY A 38 10.59 3.95 -11.35
CA GLY A 38 10.62 2.49 -11.48
C GLY A 38 11.52 1.97 -12.61
N LYS A 39 12.37 2.84 -13.19
CA LYS A 39 13.28 2.52 -14.30
C LYS A 39 14.65 2.03 -13.83
N HIS A 40 15.02 2.27 -12.57
CA HIS A 40 16.19 1.66 -11.95
C HIS A 40 15.81 0.36 -11.25
N ALA A 41 16.72 -0.61 -11.24
CA ALA A 41 16.51 -1.86 -10.52
C ALA A 41 16.46 -1.63 -9.00
N PRO A 42 15.65 -2.41 -8.26
CA PRO A 42 15.82 -2.56 -6.82
C PRO A 42 17.26 -2.92 -6.49
N THR A 43 17.77 -2.58 -5.29
CA THR A 43 19.19 -2.78 -4.97
C THR A 43 19.61 -4.25 -4.98
N GLU A 44 18.67 -5.17 -4.74
CA GLU A 44 18.86 -6.62 -4.77
C GLU A 44 18.53 -7.24 -6.14
N GLY A 45 18.26 -6.41 -7.16
CA GLY A 45 17.87 -6.85 -8.52
C GLY A 45 16.39 -7.24 -8.66
N TYR A 46 15.69 -7.53 -7.57
CA TYR A 46 14.25 -7.80 -7.48
C TYR A 46 13.66 -7.10 -6.25
N CYS A 47 12.34 -6.85 -6.24
CA CYS A 47 11.65 -6.24 -5.11
C CYS A 47 10.77 -7.27 -4.40
N GLN A 48 10.90 -7.34 -3.08
CA GLN A 48 9.93 -7.98 -2.20
C GLN A 48 9.55 -6.93 -1.16
N ALA A 49 8.25 -6.74 -0.96
CA ALA A 49 7.76 -5.68 -0.11
C ALA A 49 6.46 -6.07 0.59
N TRP A 50 6.21 -5.40 1.71
CA TRP A 50 4.88 -5.26 2.27
C TRP A 50 4.54 -3.77 2.37
N SER A 51 3.25 -3.45 2.35
CA SER A 51 2.78 -2.11 2.68
C SER A 51 1.55 -2.17 3.56
N GLY A 52 1.34 -1.10 4.32
CA GLY A 52 0.18 -0.90 5.17
C GLY A 52 -0.48 0.42 4.82
N VAL A 53 -1.80 0.44 4.75
CA VAL A 53 -2.61 1.64 4.55
C VAL A 53 -3.55 1.80 5.72
N ARG A 54 -3.46 2.96 6.38
CA ARG A 54 -4.47 3.43 7.33
C ARG A 54 -5.41 4.38 6.60
N ILE A 55 -6.70 4.07 6.60
CA ILE A 55 -7.73 4.91 5.97
C ILE A 55 -8.31 5.83 7.04
N ASP A 56 -7.94 7.11 7.01
CA ASP A 56 -8.46 8.11 7.94
C ASP A 56 -9.87 8.55 7.54
N SER A 57 -10.10 8.72 6.24
CA SER A 57 -11.44 8.88 5.66
C SER A 57 -11.51 8.29 4.26
N GLY A 58 -12.65 7.72 3.89
CA GLY A 58 -12.83 7.19 2.55
C GLY A 58 -14.21 6.64 2.27
N HIS A 59 -14.53 6.49 0.99
CA HIS A 59 -15.80 5.92 0.53
C HIS A 59 -15.64 5.20 -0.81
N TYR A 60 -16.59 4.33 -1.12
CA TYR A 60 -16.81 3.73 -2.43
C TYR A 60 -18.31 3.74 -2.74
N GLY A 61 -18.76 4.71 -3.52
CA GLY A 61 -20.18 5.06 -3.60
C GLY A 61 -20.69 5.44 -2.20
N ASP A 62 -21.73 4.74 -1.73
CA ASP A 62 -22.31 4.95 -0.40
C ASP A 62 -21.62 4.13 0.71
N THR A 63 -20.66 3.27 0.37
CA THR A 63 -19.95 2.43 1.34
C THR A 63 -18.85 3.24 2.04
N ASP A 64 -18.95 3.39 3.36
CA ASP A 64 -17.90 4.00 4.18
C ASP A 64 -16.71 3.05 4.34
N LEU A 65 -15.50 3.61 4.16
CA LEU A 65 -14.23 2.90 4.31
C LEU A 65 -13.38 3.45 5.48
N SER A 66 -13.88 4.45 6.18
CA SER A 66 -13.15 5.19 7.19
C SER A 66 -12.78 4.32 8.40
N GLY A 67 -11.56 4.48 8.91
CA GLY A 67 -11.04 3.75 10.08
C GLY A 67 -10.61 2.30 9.80
N LEU A 68 -10.75 1.81 8.56
CA LEU A 68 -10.25 0.50 8.14
C LEU A 68 -8.76 0.55 7.78
N ASN A 69 -8.09 -0.60 7.86
CA ASN A 69 -6.71 -0.75 7.45
C ASN A 69 -6.56 -1.82 6.36
N VAL A 70 -5.56 -1.67 5.50
CA VAL A 70 -5.22 -2.65 4.47
C VAL A 70 -3.75 -3.00 4.54
N GLY A 71 -3.44 -4.30 4.54
CA GLY A 71 -2.09 -4.80 4.32
C GLY A 71 -1.92 -5.25 2.87
N LEU A 72 -0.76 -5.03 2.27
CA LEU A 72 -0.41 -5.59 0.96
C LEU A 72 0.91 -6.34 1.04
N LEU A 73 1.05 -7.31 0.14
CA LEU A 73 2.29 -8.01 -0.16
C LEU A 73 2.58 -7.83 -1.64
N LEU A 74 3.82 -7.48 -1.99
CA LEU A 74 4.27 -7.32 -3.36
C LEU A 74 5.57 -8.10 -3.62
N GLU A 75 5.65 -8.72 -4.79
CA GLU A 75 6.85 -9.39 -5.30
C GLU A 75 7.03 -9.03 -6.77
N ILE A 76 8.18 -8.47 -7.12
CA ILE A 76 8.47 -7.91 -8.44
C ILE A 76 9.83 -8.47 -8.88
N PRO A 77 9.92 -9.18 -10.02
CA PRO A 77 11.14 -9.88 -10.42
C PRO A 77 12.27 -8.95 -10.91
N GLY A 78 12.02 -7.65 -11.04
CA GLY A 78 12.98 -6.70 -11.58
C GLY A 78 12.51 -5.25 -11.50
N LEU A 79 12.60 -4.52 -12.61
CA LEU A 79 12.17 -3.12 -12.70
C LEU A 79 10.67 -3.00 -12.40
N MET A 80 10.32 -2.11 -11.47
CA MET A 80 8.92 -1.85 -11.11
C MET A 80 8.08 -1.45 -12.32
N ALA A 81 8.62 -0.60 -13.20
CA ALA A 81 7.90 -0.11 -14.39
C ALA A 81 7.66 -1.18 -15.47
N ARG A 82 8.32 -2.36 -15.39
CA ARG A 82 8.12 -3.45 -16.35
C ARG A 82 6.97 -4.40 -15.98
N GLY A 83 6.34 -4.22 -14.82
CA GLY A 83 5.24 -5.09 -14.37
C GLY A 83 5.70 -6.50 -14.01
N ASN A 84 4.85 -7.49 -14.27
CA ASN A 84 4.96 -8.86 -13.76
C ASN A 84 4.95 -8.94 -12.23
N TRP A 85 4.18 -8.06 -11.60
CA TRP A 85 4.07 -8.06 -10.15
C TRP A 85 3.19 -9.23 -9.70
N LYS A 86 3.58 -9.84 -8.59
CA LYS A 86 2.68 -10.66 -7.78
C LYS A 86 2.22 -9.83 -6.60
N ALA A 87 0.92 -9.83 -6.33
CA ALA A 87 0.35 -9.05 -5.24
C ALA A 87 -0.67 -9.85 -4.44
N ALA A 88 -0.79 -9.54 -3.16
CA ALA A 88 -1.87 -10.01 -2.30
C ALA A 88 -2.37 -8.87 -1.41
N ALA A 89 -3.65 -8.95 -1.01
CA ALA A 89 -4.26 -7.98 -0.12
C ALA A 89 -4.79 -8.65 1.15
N PHE A 90 -4.62 -7.98 2.28
CA PHE A 90 -5.22 -8.31 3.57
C PHE A 90 -6.15 -7.17 3.93
N ILE A 91 -7.45 -7.47 3.95
CA ILE A 91 -8.48 -6.49 4.29
C ILE A 91 -8.84 -6.64 5.76
N ASP A 92 -8.99 -5.52 6.46
CA ASP A 92 -9.46 -5.50 7.84
C ASP A 92 -10.69 -6.39 8.05
N ASP A 93 -10.67 -7.24 9.08
CA ASP A 93 -11.80 -8.10 9.43
C ASP A 93 -13.00 -7.33 9.98
N ARG A 94 -12.80 -6.05 10.35
CA ARG A 94 -13.86 -5.09 10.72
C ARG A 94 -14.66 -4.59 9.52
N ALA A 95 -14.16 -4.76 8.29
CA ALA A 95 -14.86 -4.30 7.09
C ALA A 95 -16.19 -5.06 6.90
N SER A 96 -17.26 -4.37 6.51
CA SER A 96 -18.46 -5.04 5.99
C SER A 96 -18.15 -5.82 4.70
N ASP A 97 -19.09 -6.60 4.19
CA ASP A 97 -18.92 -7.29 2.89
C ASP A 97 -18.80 -6.28 1.74
N ASP A 98 -19.63 -5.22 1.75
CA ASP A 98 -19.53 -4.16 0.75
C ASP A 98 -18.18 -3.41 0.83
N ALA A 99 -17.68 -3.13 2.04
CA ALA A 99 -16.39 -2.48 2.22
C ALA A 99 -15.22 -3.39 1.81
N TYR A 100 -15.34 -4.70 2.03
CA TYR A 100 -14.36 -5.66 1.56
C TYR A 100 -14.29 -5.68 0.04
N ASP A 101 -15.43 -5.81 -0.64
CA ASP A 101 -15.49 -5.82 -2.10
C ASP A 101 -14.99 -4.49 -2.69
N ALA A 102 -15.35 -3.36 -2.07
CA ALA A 102 -14.85 -2.04 -2.44
C ALA A 102 -13.32 -1.96 -2.35
N LEU A 103 -12.72 -2.40 -1.24
CA LEU A 103 -11.27 -2.37 -1.05
C LEU A 103 -10.56 -3.32 -2.01
N VAL A 104 -11.11 -4.51 -2.28
CA VAL A 104 -10.56 -5.41 -3.30
C VAL A 104 -10.58 -4.75 -4.67
N ASN A 105 -11.67 -4.07 -5.05
CA ASN A 105 -11.75 -3.34 -6.32
C ASN A 105 -10.74 -2.19 -6.40
N ILE A 106 -10.55 -1.42 -5.31
CA ILE A 106 -9.58 -0.33 -5.27
C ILE A 106 -8.15 -0.87 -5.37
N PHE A 107 -7.76 -1.81 -4.52
CA PHE A 107 -6.37 -2.26 -4.41
C PHE A 107 -5.94 -3.22 -5.53
N SER A 108 -6.87 -3.85 -6.24
CA SER A 108 -6.58 -4.56 -7.50
C SER A 108 -6.43 -3.63 -8.71
N GLY A 109 -6.84 -2.36 -8.57
CA GLY A 109 -6.89 -1.39 -9.67
C GLY A 109 -8.15 -1.46 -10.54
N ALA A 110 -9.07 -2.40 -10.27
CA ALA A 110 -10.33 -2.52 -11.01
C ALA A 110 -11.22 -1.27 -10.89
N ALA A 111 -11.13 -0.56 -9.75
CA ALA A 111 -11.83 0.70 -9.52
C ALA A 111 -11.28 1.90 -10.32
N ARG A 112 -10.21 1.71 -11.14
CA ARG A 112 -9.53 2.76 -11.91
C ARG A 112 -9.00 3.88 -11.01
N GLY A 113 -8.80 5.10 -11.52
CA GLY A 113 -8.27 6.22 -10.74
C GLY A 113 -6.82 6.02 -10.33
N THR A 114 -6.44 6.50 -9.14
CA THR A 114 -5.05 6.47 -8.65
C THR A 114 -4.44 5.06 -8.67
N THR A 115 -5.22 4.02 -8.36
CA THR A 115 -4.76 2.63 -8.33
C THR A 115 -4.91 1.89 -9.66
N GLY A 116 -5.42 2.55 -10.71
CA GLY A 116 -5.67 1.92 -12.02
C GLY A 116 -4.42 1.31 -12.66
N LEU A 117 -3.23 1.83 -12.35
CA LEU A 117 -1.96 1.29 -12.82
C LEU A 117 -1.68 -0.13 -12.29
N PHE A 118 -2.20 -0.49 -11.11
CA PHE A 118 -2.03 -1.85 -10.57
C PHE A 118 -2.68 -2.90 -11.47
N GLY A 119 -3.82 -2.58 -12.09
CA GLY A 119 -4.49 -3.47 -13.05
C GLY A 119 -3.66 -3.74 -14.32
N MET A 120 -2.62 -2.94 -14.59
CA MET A 120 -1.68 -3.16 -15.70
C MET A 120 -0.37 -3.82 -15.26
N LEU A 121 0.10 -3.55 -14.03
CA LEU A 121 1.40 -4.03 -13.55
C LEU A 121 1.34 -5.39 -12.85
N VAL A 122 0.21 -5.73 -12.24
CA VAL A 122 -0.01 -7.00 -11.53
C VAL A 122 -0.43 -8.07 -12.52
N SER A 123 0.46 -9.03 -12.77
CA SER A 123 0.18 -10.18 -13.63
C SER A 123 -0.41 -11.37 -12.86
N GLU A 124 -0.15 -11.44 -11.55
CA GLU A 124 -0.59 -12.54 -10.70
C GLU A 124 -1.13 -11.98 -9.37
N PHE A 125 -2.45 -12.04 -9.17
CA PHE A 125 -3.05 -11.74 -7.88
C PHE A 125 -3.16 -13.03 -7.06
N LEU A 126 -2.37 -13.11 -5.99
CA LEU A 126 -2.28 -14.29 -5.12
C LEU A 126 -3.56 -14.49 -4.28
N GLY A 127 -4.33 -13.42 -4.11
CA GLY A 127 -5.61 -13.42 -3.42
C GLY A 127 -5.82 -12.20 -2.53
N ALA A 128 -7.07 -12.00 -2.13
CA ALA A 128 -7.45 -11.11 -1.05
C ALA A 128 -8.06 -11.94 0.09
N GLU A 129 -7.73 -11.63 1.33
CA GLU A 129 -8.33 -12.29 2.48
C GLU A 129 -8.59 -11.31 3.62
N ARG A 130 -9.58 -11.63 4.46
CA ARG A 130 -9.82 -10.90 5.70
C ARG A 130 -8.75 -11.26 6.73
N ALA A 131 -8.29 -10.27 7.49
CA ALA A 131 -7.34 -10.46 8.58
C ALA A 131 -7.51 -9.37 9.65
N PRO A 132 -7.10 -9.62 10.91
CA PRO A 132 -6.98 -8.56 11.89
C PRO A 132 -5.81 -7.65 11.49
N VAL A 133 -6.14 -6.53 10.84
CA VAL A 133 -5.17 -5.53 10.37
C VAL A 133 -5.19 -4.35 11.34
N SER A 134 -4.10 -4.13 12.06
CA SER A 134 -3.90 -2.92 12.87
C SER A 134 -2.77 -2.07 12.34
N TYR A 135 -2.99 -0.76 12.40
CA TYR A 135 -2.02 0.26 12.06
C TYR A 135 -1.93 1.24 13.23
N GLU A 136 -0.74 1.41 13.80
CA GLU A 136 -0.53 2.21 15.01
C GLU A 136 0.66 3.15 14.85
N ASN A 137 0.51 4.36 15.39
CA ASN A 137 1.59 5.35 15.48
C ASN A 137 1.98 5.52 16.95
N GLU A 138 3.27 5.37 17.24
CA GLU A 138 3.85 5.60 18.57
C GLU A 138 4.99 6.62 18.43
N GLY A 139 4.68 7.90 18.62
CA GLY A 139 5.60 8.97 18.26
C GLY A 139 5.82 9.02 16.75
N ASP A 140 7.07 8.90 16.31
CA ASP A 140 7.47 8.83 14.89
C ASP A 140 7.48 7.39 14.35
N LYS A 141 7.27 6.39 15.19
CA LYS A 141 7.20 4.99 14.77
C LYS A 141 5.85 4.66 14.18
N ARG A 142 5.86 3.96 13.03
CA ARG A 142 4.65 3.41 12.39
C ARG A 142 4.72 1.89 12.45
N ARG A 143 3.64 1.24 12.90
CA ARG A 143 3.56 -0.21 13.03
C ARG A 143 2.36 -0.76 12.26
N LEU A 144 2.59 -1.79 11.45
CA LEU A 144 1.56 -2.58 10.79
C LEU A 144 1.59 -4.01 11.33
N MET A 145 0.44 -4.49 11.78
CA MET A 145 0.24 -5.88 12.14
C MET A 145 -0.89 -6.47 11.29
N VAL A 146 -0.61 -7.58 10.60
CA VAL A 146 -1.61 -8.38 9.89
C VAL A 146 -1.63 -9.75 10.55
N GLY A 147 -2.33 -9.86 11.68
CA GLY A 147 -2.30 -11.05 12.54
C GLY A 147 -0.86 -11.59 12.75
N LYS A 148 -0.60 -12.81 12.27
CA LYS A 148 0.73 -13.45 12.28
C LYS A 148 1.47 -13.40 10.94
N LYS A 149 0.86 -12.80 9.91
CA LYS A 149 1.29 -12.85 8.50
C LYS A 149 2.29 -11.74 8.18
N ILE A 150 2.03 -10.51 8.65
CA ILE A 150 2.96 -9.38 8.52
C ILE A 150 3.13 -8.76 9.91
N GLN A 151 4.39 -8.52 10.30
CA GLN A 151 4.74 -7.77 11.49
C GLN A 151 5.78 -6.73 11.08
N GLY A 152 5.30 -5.52 10.81
CA GLY A 152 6.08 -4.40 10.29
C GLY A 152 6.21 -3.29 11.32
N GLU A 153 7.39 -2.72 11.44
CA GLU A 153 7.66 -1.51 12.21
C GLU A 153 8.72 -0.70 11.48
N ILE A 154 8.46 0.59 11.28
CA ILE A 154 9.37 1.51 10.60
C ILE A 154 9.51 2.81 11.38
N VAL A 155 10.67 3.45 11.23
CA VAL A 155 10.97 4.75 11.81
C VAL A 155 11.60 5.66 10.75
N PRO A 156 11.29 6.97 10.73
CA PRO A 156 11.97 7.92 9.85
C PRO A 156 13.48 7.90 10.04
N VAL A 157 14.23 8.02 8.95
CA VAL A 157 15.68 8.24 9.00
C VAL A 157 15.93 9.66 9.48
N ARG A 158 16.85 9.82 10.43
CA ARG A 158 17.18 11.12 11.01
C ARG A 158 18.11 11.92 10.10
N GLY A 159 17.73 13.17 9.83
CA GLY A 159 18.56 14.15 9.15
C GLY A 159 19.52 14.86 10.11
N ALA A 160 20.24 15.85 9.57
CA ALA A 160 21.14 16.70 10.38
C ALA A 160 20.39 17.59 11.37
N ASP A 161 19.19 18.05 11.01
CA ASP A 161 18.24 18.69 11.92
C ASP A 161 17.33 17.59 12.51
N PRO A 162 17.40 17.28 13.81
CA PRO A 162 16.64 16.19 14.41
C PRO A 162 15.13 16.41 14.40
N GLU A 163 14.67 17.65 14.22
CA GLU A 163 13.26 18.05 14.17
C GLU A 163 12.65 17.93 12.76
N ARG A 164 13.47 17.60 11.75
CA ARG A 164 13.00 17.45 10.36
C ARG A 164 13.24 16.04 9.84
N GLU A 165 12.21 15.50 9.21
CA GLU A 165 12.31 14.25 8.46
C GLU A 165 13.05 14.49 7.13
N ILE A 166 13.76 13.47 6.65
CA ILE A 166 14.29 13.47 5.27
C ILE A 166 13.12 13.12 4.35
N VAL A 167 12.75 14.05 3.47
CA VAL A 167 11.60 13.92 2.57
C VAL A 167 12.03 14.10 1.12
N VAL A 168 11.59 13.20 0.25
CA VAL A 168 11.62 13.36 -1.20
C VAL A 168 10.29 13.97 -1.64
N THR A 169 10.32 15.20 -2.14
CA THR A 169 9.14 15.93 -2.61
C THR A 169 9.08 15.99 -4.14
N ASN A 170 7.94 16.40 -4.69
CA ASN A 170 7.71 16.55 -6.13
C ASN A 170 7.86 15.22 -6.89
N THR A 171 7.28 14.16 -6.36
CA THR A 171 7.23 12.87 -7.07
C THR A 171 6.02 12.78 -7.99
N GLU A 172 6.22 12.20 -9.17
CA GLU A 172 5.23 12.24 -10.26
C GLU A 172 4.25 11.05 -10.23
N TYR A 173 4.71 9.86 -9.82
CA TYR A 173 3.98 8.60 -10.03
C TYR A 173 3.83 7.72 -8.78
N TRP A 174 4.39 8.14 -7.64
CA TRP A 174 4.46 7.28 -6.46
C TRP A 174 3.14 7.29 -5.66
N MET A 175 3.11 6.53 -4.56
CA MET A 175 1.92 6.36 -3.73
C MET A 175 1.41 7.65 -3.09
N GLY A 176 2.28 8.64 -2.89
CA GLY A 176 1.94 9.97 -2.40
C GLY A 176 2.89 11.01 -3.00
N PRO A 177 2.54 12.31 -2.92
CA PRO A 177 3.36 13.37 -3.52
C PRO A 177 4.72 13.54 -2.84
N ASP A 178 4.74 13.31 -1.52
CA ASP A 178 5.91 13.42 -0.66
C ASP A 178 6.19 12.06 0.01
N ILE A 179 7.47 11.67 0.02
CA ILE A 179 7.94 10.41 0.60
C ILE A 179 8.91 10.71 1.72
N THR A 180 8.50 10.46 2.96
CA THR A 180 9.42 10.44 4.09
C THR A 180 10.27 9.18 4.02
N VAL A 181 11.59 9.36 4.03
CA VAL A 181 12.57 8.27 4.04
C VAL A 181 12.59 7.62 5.42
N ALA A 182 12.40 6.31 5.48
CA ALA A 182 12.36 5.54 6.71
C ALA A 182 13.23 4.27 6.61
N THR A 183 13.43 3.61 7.74
CA THR A 183 14.05 2.29 7.83
C THR A 183 13.20 1.38 8.70
N ALA A 184 13.18 0.09 8.38
CA ALA A 184 12.48 -0.89 9.18
C ALA A 184 13.27 -1.27 10.44
N THR A 185 12.60 -1.28 11.59
CA THR A 185 13.06 -1.91 12.84
C THR A 185 12.43 -3.28 13.05
N LYS A 186 11.49 -3.66 12.18
CA LYS A 186 10.88 -4.98 12.06
C LYS A 186 10.23 -5.13 10.70
N GLY A 187 10.45 -6.25 10.01
CA GLY A 187 9.87 -6.49 8.68
C GLY A 187 9.63 -7.95 8.39
N ARG A 188 8.92 -8.66 9.27
CA ARG A 188 8.69 -10.11 9.13
C ARG A 188 7.43 -10.40 8.33
N VAL A 189 7.58 -11.21 7.29
CA VAL A 189 6.47 -11.66 6.44
C VAL A 189 6.42 -13.20 6.41
N ARG A 190 5.24 -13.77 6.63
CA ARG A 190 4.92 -15.18 6.44
C ARG A 190 3.51 -15.31 5.88
N ALA A 191 3.39 -15.24 4.56
CA ALA A 191 2.10 -15.31 3.87
C ALA A 191 2.27 -15.85 2.45
N PHE A 192 1.23 -16.50 1.92
CA PHE A 192 1.21 -17.02 0.54
C PHE A 192 2.45 -17.85 0.16
N GLY A 193 3.01 -18.63 1.10
CA GLY A 193 4.23 -19.42 0.85
C GLY A 193 5.55 -18.64 0.85
N ARG A 194 5.53 -17.33 1.13
CA ARG A 194 6.72 -16.50 1.30
C ARG A 194 7.10 -16.38 2.77
N VAL A 195 8.41 -16.33 3.02
CA VAL A 195 9.01 -16.07 4.33
C VAL A 195 10.13 -15.06 4.14
N TRP A 196 9.94 -13.83 4.60
CA TRP A 196 10.89 -12.74 4.42
C TRP A 196 11.19 -12.04 5.73
N ASP A 197 12.40 -11.47 5.81
CA ASP A 197 12.83 -10.58 6.88
C ASP A 197 13.51 -9.36 6.26
N PHE A 198 12.99 -8.18 6.58
CA PHE A 198 13.44 -6.89 6.07
C PHE A 198 13.91 -5.96 7.20
N ASP A 199 14.29 -6.50 8.36
CA ASP A 199 14.91 -5.70 9.42
C ASP A 199 16.12 -4.89 8.91
N GLY A 200 16.16 -3.61 9.26
CA GLY A 200 17.17 -2.65 8.81
C GLY A 200 17.09 -2.27 7.32
N ARG A 201 16.07 -2.70 6.57
CA ARG A 201 15.91 -2.39 5.14
C ARG A 201 15.07 -1.13 4.90
N SER A 202 15.12 -0.66 3.66
CA SER A 202 14.42 0.54 3.19
C SER A 202 12.95 0.54 3.58
N ALA A 203 12.48 1.67 4.09
CA ALA A 203 11.08 1.93 4.33
C ALA A 203 10.68 3.34 3.91
N GLU A 204 9.39 3.57 3.78
CA GLU A 204 8.80 4.81 3.31
C GLU A 204 7.51 5.09 4.07
N ILE A 205 7.23 6.38 4.32
CA ILE A 205 5.96 6.86 4.82
C ILE A 205 5.42 7.87 3.80
N CYS A 206 4.17 7.71 3.40
CA CYS A 206 3.49 8.55 2.42
C CYS A 206 2.13 8.99 2.97
N GLN A 207 1.84 10.28 2.95
CA GLN A 207 0.45 10.73 3.08
C GLN A 207 -0.26 10.50 1.74
N ILE A 208 -1.45 9.92 1.78
CA ILE A 208 -2.20 9.53 0.58
C ILE A 208 -3.52 10.31 0.48
N ASP A 209 -3.86 10.70 -0.75
CA ASP A 209 -5.14 11.28 -1.17
C ASP A 209 -5.47 10.68 -2.54
N TRP A 210 -6.03 9.48 -2.50
CA TRP A 210 -6.34 8.65 -3.67
C TRP A 210 -7.79 8.80 -4.05
N LYS A 211 -8.07 8.75 -5.35
CA LYS A 211 -9.43 8.89 -5.86
C LYS A 211 -9.64 8.23 -7.21
N GLY A 212 -10.90 7.93 -7.49
CA GLY A 212 -11.34 7.46 -8.80
C GLY A 212 -12.87 7.47 -8.94
N PRO A 213 -13.39 6.97 -10.06
CA PRO A 213 -12.65 6.61 -11.26
C PRO A 213 -12.20 7.91 -11.95
N GLY A 214 -10.90 8.04 -12.23
CA GLY A 214 -10.39 9.17 -13.02
C GLY A 214 -11.02 9.20 -14.41
N ARG A 215 -10.92 10.35 -15.10
CA ARG A 215 -11.20 10.39 -16.55
C ARG A 215 -10.25 9.50 -17.33
#